data_AF-A0AAN0KNJ7-F1
#
_entry.id   AF-A0AAN0KNJ7-F1
#
_cell.length_a   1.000
_cell.length_b   1.000
_cell.length_c   1.000
_cell.angle_alpha   90.00
_cell.angle_beta   90.00
_cell.angle_gamma   90.00
#
_symmetry.space_group_name_H-M   'P 1'
#
loop_
_entity.id
_entity.type
_entity.pdbx_description
1 polymer ?
#
loop_
_entity_poly.entity_id
_entity_poly.type
_entity_poly.pdbx_seq_one_letter_code
_entity_poly.pdbx_strand_id
1 'polypeptide(L)' 'MAMIEQDALADYLQQMETLLSLQLSQERRQELLIQFSRIHAMAQPLMAFPLDEHQDIAGVYTL' A
#
# COMPACT_ATOMS: atom_id res chain seq x y z
N MET A 1 11.45 -6.35 11.47
CA MET A 1 10.05 -6.20 11.05
C MET A 1 9.74 -4.71 11.06
N ALA A 2 9.78 -4.06 9.89
CA ALA A 2 9.60 -2.61 9.81
C ALA A 2 8.11 -2.29 10.00
N MET A 3 7.72 -1.94 11.23
CA MET A 3 6.44 -1.31 11.49
C MET A 3 6.48 0.05 10.79
N ILE A 4 5.58 0.31 9.84
CA ILE A 4 5.40 1.67 9.33
C ILE A 4 4.91 2.52 10.50
N GLU A 5 5.59 3.64 10.73
CA GLU A 5 5.16 4.64 11.71
C GLU A 5 3.78 5.18 11.31
N GLN A 6 2.85 5.19 12.27
CA GLN A 6 1.45 5.50 12.00
C GLN A 6 1.26 6.91 11.42
N ASP A 7 2.11 7.85 11.80
CA ASP A 7 2.12 9.23 11.28
C ASP A 7 2.55 9.27 9.82
N ALA A 8 3.58 8.52 9.43
CA ALA A 8 4.01 8.42 8.03
C ALA A 8 2.92 7.82 7.13
N LEU A 9 2.13 6.88 7.65
CA LEU A 9 0.99 6.31 6.91
C LEU A 9 -0.18 7.30 6.79
N ALA A 10 -0.40 8.13 7.81
CA ALA A 10 -1.40 9.20 7.77
C ALA A 10 -1.03 10.29 6.76
N ASP A 11 0.23 10.70 6.71
CA ASP A 11 0.74 11.65 5.72
C ASP A 11 0.60 11.09 4.30
N TYR A 12 0.93 9.81 4.11
CA TYR A 12 0.74 9.12 2.82
C TYR A 12 -0.73 9.11 2.39
N LEU A 13 -1.66 8.79 3.31
CA LEU A 13 -3.09 8.77 3.02
C LEU A 13 -3.59 10.16 2.58
N GLN A 14 -3.14 11.22 3.27
CA GLN A 14 -3.51 12.59 2.94
C GLN A 14 -3.00 13.02 1.56
N GLN A 15 -1.78 12.60 1.21
CA GLN A 15 -1.21 12.83 -0.13
C GLN A 15 -2.02 12.10 -1.20
N MET A 16 -2.39 10.84 -0.97
CA MET A 16 -3.22 10.07 -1.91
C MET A 16 -4.62 10.64 -2.08
N GLU A 17 -5.26 11.12 -0.99
CA GLU A 17 -6.57 11.77 -1.04
C GLU A 17 -6.52 13.00 -1.97
N THR A 18 -5.45 13.77 -1.88
CA THR A 18 -5.21 14.94 -2.76
C THR A 18 -4.92 14.52 -4.20
N LEU A 19 -4.01 13.57 -4.41
CA LEU A 19 -3.57 13.15 -5.75
C LEU A 19 -4.72 12.51 -6.55
N LEU A 20 -5.57 11.72 -5.87
CA LEU A 20 -6.70 11.03 -6.49
C LEU A 20 -7.99 11.88 -6.48
N SER A 21 -7.95 13.11 -5.96
CA SER A 21 -9.12 13.98 -5.81
C SER A 21 -10.30 13.30 -5.09
N LEU A 22 -9.99 12.55 -4.04
CA LEU A 22 -10.98 11.85 -3.21
C LEU A 22 -11.36 12.72 -2.00
N GLN A 23 -12.56 12.49 -1.46
CA GLN A 23 -12.98 13.08 -0.20
C GLN A 23 -13.35 11.95 0.76
N LEU A 24 -12.54 11.77 1.80
CA LEU A 24 -12.75 10.74 2.80
C LEU A 24 -13.32 11.35 4.07
N SER A 25 -14.31 10.70 4.67
CA SER A 25 -14.71 11.05 6.04
C SER A 25 -13.63 10.63 7.03
N GLN A 26 -13.62 11.24 8.21
CA GLN A 26 -12.66 10.88 9.25
C GLN A 26 -12.70 9.39 9.62
N GLU A 27 -13.90 8.80 9.67
CA GLU A 27 -14.11 7.38 9.94
C GLU A 27 -13.47 6.50 8.86
N ARG A 28 -13.63 6.89 7.58
CA ARG A 28 -13.02 6.16 6.45
C ARG A 28 -11.50 6.24 6.47
N ARG A 29 -10.93 7.38 6.85
CA ARG A 29 -9.48 7.52 7.01
C ARG A 29 -8.95 6.59 8.10
N GLN A 30 -9.61 6.53 9.25
CA GLN A 30 -9.21 5.65 10.35
C GLN A 30 -9.25 4.18 9.96
N GLU A 31 -10.31 3.74 9.28
CA GLU A 31 -10.39 2.37 8.76
C GLU A 31 -9.29 2.08 7.74
N LEU A 32 -9.02 3.00 6.81
CA LEU A 32 -7.95 2.83 5.82
C LEU A 32 -6.57 2.71 6.46
N LEU A 33 -6.27 3.47 7.51
CA LEU A 33 -5.02 3.33 8.26
C LEU A 33 -4.84 1.91 8.82
N ILE A 34 -5.91 1.33 9.39
CA ILE A 34 -5.88 -0.05 9.91
C ILE A 34 -5.68 -1.05 8.77
N GLN A 35 -6.43 -0.92 7.68
CA GLN A 35 -6.32 -1.86 6.56
C GLN A 35 -4.97 -1.78 5.86
N PHE A 36 -4.42 -0.58 5.66
CA PHE A 36 -3.12 -0.40 5.04
C PHE A 36 -1.99 -0.97 5.90
N SER A 37 -2.07 -0.82 7.23
CA SER A 37 -1.14 -1.49 8.15
C SER A 37 -1.17 -3.02 7.99
N ARG A 38 -2.36 -3.61 7.86
CA ARG A 38 -2.52 -5.06 7.61
C ARG A 38 -1.96 -5.48 6.25
N ILE A 39 -2.26 -4.71 5.20
CA ILE A 39 -1.75 -4.97 3.84
C ILE A 39 -0.23 -4.89 3.83
N HIS A 40 0.36 -3.89 4.49
CA HIS A 40 1.81 -3.77 4.63
C HIS A 40 2.40 -5.03 5.27
N ALA A 41 1.83 -5.50 6.38
CA ALA A 41 2.27 -6.74 7.02
C ALA A 41 2.15 -7.97 6.09
N MET A 42 1.06 -8.07 5.30
CA MET A 42 0.90 -9.14 4.31
C MET A 42 1.85 -9.01 3.12
N ALA A 43 2.28 -7.80 2.78
CA ALA A 43 3.22 -7.53 1.69
C ALA A 43 4.68 -7.72 2.11
N GLN A 44 5.01 -7.67 3.40
CA GLN A 44 6.38 -7.86 3.90
C GLN A 44 7.06 -9.14 3.37
N PRO A 45 6.41 -10.33 3.38
CA PRO A 45 7.01 -11.54 2.81
C PRO A 45 7.27 -11.42 1.31
N LEU A 46 6.39 -10.74 0.56
CA LEU A 46 6.56 -10.52 -0.88
C LEU A 46 7.74 -9.58 -1.16
N MET A 47 7.87 -8.50 -0.39
CA MET A 47 8.98 -7.55 -0.53
C MET A 47 10.32 -8.13 -0.10
N ALA A 48 10.31 -9.11 0.81
CA ALA A 48 11.52 -9.83 1.25
C ALA A 48 11.97 -10.92 0.25
N PHE A 49 11.11 -11.28 -0.70
CA PHE A 49 11.44 -12.26 -1.74
C PHE A 49 12.39 -11.61 -2.76
N PRO A 50 13.59 -12.19 -3.01
CA PRO A 50 14.53 -11.63 -3.98
C PRO A 50 13.94 -11.72 -5.39
N LEU A 51 13.97 -10.61 -6.12
CA LEU A 51 13.54 -10.55 -7.51
C LEU A 51 14.78 -10.61 -8.42
N ASP A 52 14.76 -11.52 -9.40
CA ASP A 52 15.78 -11.57 -10.45
C ASP A 52 15.67 -10.34 -11.38
N GLU A 53 16.74 -9.96 -12.07
CA GLU A 53 16.76 -8.77 -12.96
C GLU A 53 15.77 -8.86 -14.13
N HIS A 54 15.31 -10.07 -14.48
CA HIS A 54 14.38 -10.35 -15.56
C HIS A 54 13.13 -11.06 -15.04
N GLN A 55 12.30 -10.33 -14.29
CA GLN A 55 10.97 -10.80 -13.97
C GLN A 55 9.98 -10.40 -15.07
N ASP A 56 9.63 -11.36 -15.92
CA ASP A 56 8.42 -11.25 -16.74
C ASP A 56 7.20 -11.21 -15.80
N ILE A 57 6.31 -10.23 -16.01
CA ILE A 57 5.05 -10.14 -15.26
C ILE A 57 4.24 -11.41 -15.56
N ALA A 58 3.59 -11.97 -14.53
CA ALA A 58 2.76 -13.16 -14.68
C ALA A 58 1.69 -12.98 -15.77
N GLY A 59 1.97 -13.51 -16.97
CA GLY A 59 1.03 -13.72 -18.08
C GLY A 59 0.56 -12.45 -18.80
N VAL A 60 1.12 -12.18 -19.98
CA VAL A 60 0.61 -11.23 -20.96
C VAL A 60 -0.79 -11.67 -21.43
N TYR A 61 -1.81 -10.84 -21.19
CA TYR A 61 -3.13 -11.02 -21.79
C TYR A 61 -3.00 -10.98 -23.32
N THR A 62 -3.41 -12.06 -23.99
CA THR A 62 -3.47 -12.14 -25.45
C THR A 62 -4.91 -11.97 -25.91
N LEU A 63 -5.14 -10.98 -26.79
CA LEU A 63 -6.42 -10.68 -27.44
C LEU A 63 -6.78 -11.71 -28.50
#